data_AF-A0A093IKY9-F1
#
_entry.id   AF-A0A093IKY9-F1
#
_cell.length_a   1.000
_cell.length_b   1.000
_cell.length_c   1.000
_cell.angle_alpha   90.00
_cell.angle_beta   90.00
_cell.angle_gamma   90.00
#
_symmetry.space_group_name_H-M   'P 1'
#
loop_
_entity.id
_entity.type
_entity.pdbx_description
1 polymer ?
#
loop_
_entity_poly.entity_id
_entity_poly.type
_entity_poly.pdbx_seq_one_letter_code
_entity_poly.pdbx_strand_id
1 'polypeptide(L)'
;MIRSPDLDSFVCCAVCSKIIPPPPSSATFDQVREYKPFRTRYYTHRDILEIGAHIQQEQHEKKEVEIQERIEKMKAELLSQAEMDKEDAVDKALKEAAANHSVFVQDLKQKLGKELREEVKKAKAEMQQYMEDEWKREAEAAEQRMAHRLQCALTECAREKMQAVAKARKEEREAALKEAARQHREHLQQLKEESMLAEELYHKSIEQLKKEKCHEINIALDITKKENQIETEKQLKEVETLHLDELEKVMVTLKAAEEQVKTLTQKLEKMTDWKDSLETEIQATRQSFQKYIDATFPNLSPGQADFILPFRKAFEQKDTPEEAEDSDKE
;
A
#
# COMPACT_ATOMS: atom_id res chain seq x y z
N MET A 1 -102.58 -108.67 -131.02
CA MET A 1 -101.75 -109.42 -131.99
C MET A 1 -101.22 -108.43 -133.00
N ILE A 2 -99.92 -108.21 -133.02
CA ILE A 2 -99.25 -107.34 -133.99
C ILE A 2 -98.29 -108.26 -134.74
N ARG A 3 -98.48 -108.41 -136.04
CA ARG A 3 -97.56 -109.15 -136.93
C ARG A 3 -96.54 -108.14 -137.46
N SER A 4 -95.26 -108.39 -137.21
CA SER A 4 -94.14 -107.70 -137.83
C SER A 4 -93.40 -108.67 -138.75
N PRO A 5 -92.91 -108.28 -139.94
CA PRO A 5 -92.50 -109.22 -140.99
C PRO A 5 -91.10 -109.84 -140.89
N ASP A 6 -90.27 -109.53 -139.88
CA ASP A 6 -88.84 -109.91 -139.90
C ASP A 6 -88.36 -110.85 -138.77
N LEU A 7 -89.26 -111.58 -138.12
CA LEU A 7 -88.87 -112.56 -137.09
C LEU A 7 -89.67 -113.85 -137.24
N ASP A 8 -89.11 -114.81 -137.98
CA ASP A 8 -89.62 -116.17 -138.03
C ASP A 8 -89.50 -116.82 -136.64
N SER A 9 -90.66 -117.12 -136.05
CA SER A 9 -90.89 -118.07 -134.95
C SER A 9 -90.56 -117.66 -133.50
N PHE A 10 -91.24 -116.63 -132.96
CA PHE A 10 -91.44 -116.53 -131.50
C PHE A 10 -92.88 -116.10 -131.17
N VAL A 11 -93.58 -116.91 -130.34
CA VAL A 11 -94.96 -116.65 -129.89
C VAL A 11 -94.93 -116.12 -128.46
N CYS A 12 -95.48 -114.93 -128.24
CA CYS A 12 -95.55 -114.27 -126.94
C CYS A 12 -96.81 -114.70 -126.15
N CYS A 13 -96.64 -115.17 -124.91
CA CYS A 13 -97.74 -115.48 -123.99
C CYS A 13 -98.25 -114.22 -123.27
N ALA A 14 -99.55 -113.94 -123.38
CA ALA A 14 -100.18 -112.66 -123.03
C ALA A 14 -100.36 -112.37 -121.52
N VAL A 15 -99.70 -113.10 -120.62
CA VAL A 15 -99.87 -112.91 -119.15
C VAL A 15 -98.58 -112.51 -118.44
N CYS A 16 -97.40 -112.72 -119.01
CA CYS A 16 -96.15 -112.53 -118.27
C CYS A 16 -94.98 -111.89 -119.05
N SER A 17 -95.19 -111.38 -120.27
CA SER A 17 -94.22 -110.58 -121.06
C SER A 17 -92.78 -111.13 -121.08
N LYS A 18 -92.63 -112.44 -120.89
CA LYS A 18 -91.35 -113.17 -120.91
C LYS A 18 -91.34 -114.08 -122.12
N ILE A 19 -90.30 -113.93 -122.93
CA ILE A 19 -90.02 -114.71 -124.13
C ILE A 19 -89.68 -116.13 -123.68
N ILE A 20 -90.51 -117.11 -124.05
CA ILE A 20 -90.24 -118.53 -123.80
C ILE A 20 -89.41 -119.04 -124.98
N PRO A 21 -88.12 -119.40 -124.77
CA PRO A 21 -87.31 -119.97 -125.84
C PRO A 21 -87.88 -121.34 -126.26
N PRO A 22 -87.74 -121.75 -127.53
CA PRO A 22 -88.12 -123.09 -127.97
C PRO A 22 -87.38 -124.16 -127.15
N PRO A 23 -87.96 -125.37 -127.00
CA PRO A 23 -87.30 -126.46 -126.28
C PRO A 23 -85.91 -126.73 -126.88
N PRO A 24 -84.87 -126.80 -126.04
CA PRO A 24 -83.49 -126.94 -126.50
C PRO A 24 -83.28 -128.27 -127.23
N SER A 25 -82.51 -128.23 -128.32
CA SER A 25 -82.10 -129.44 -129.05
C SER A 25 -81.12 -130.26 -128.21
N SER A 26 -80.96 -131.55 -128.51
CA SER A 26 -80.07 -132.46 -127.75
C SER A 26 -78.64 -131.90 -127.60
N ALA A 27 -78.14 -131.17 -128.60
CA ALA A 27 -76.82 -130.54 -128.58
C ALA A 27 -76.67 -129.45 -127.49
N THR A 28 -77.75 -128.76 -127.11
CA THR A 28 -77.69 -127.71 -126.08
C THR A 28 -77.64 -128.28 -124.66
N PHE A 29 -78.19 -129.48 -124.46
CA PHE A 29 -78.15 -130.16 -123.16
C PHE A 29 -76.74 -130.65 -122.79
N ASP A 30 -75.95 -131.07 -123.78
CA ASP A 30 -74.57 -131.52 -123.57
C ASP A 30 -73.65 -130.35 -123.15
N GLN A 31 -73.82 -129.17 -123.77
CA GLN A 31 -73.11 -127.94 -123.36
C GLN A 31 -73.39 -127.51 -121.91
N VAL A 32 -74.64 -127.67 -121.44
CA VAL A 32 -75.01 -127.33 -120.05
C VAL A 32 -74.40 -128.34 -119.06
N ARG A 33 -74.27 -129.61 -119.44
CA ARG A 33 -73.57 -130.62 -118.65
C ARG A 33 -72.08 -130.33 -118.52
N GLU A 34 -71.44 -129.85 -119.59
CA GLU A 34 -70.02 -129.45 -119.57
C GLU A 34 -69.75 -128.17 -118.77
N TYR A 35 -70.66 -127.19 -118.78
CA TYR A 35 -70.43 -125.87 -118.13
C TYR A 35 -70.66 -125.87 -116.60
N LYS A 36 -71.49 -126.78 -116.08
CA LYS A 36 -71.85 -126.82 -114.65
C LYS A 36 -70.64 -127.00 -113.69
N PRO A 37 -69.68 -127.89 -113.96
CA PRO A 37 -68.47 -128.03 -113.14
C PRO A 37 -67.63 -126.75 -113.08
N PHE A 38 -67.49 -126.02 -114.20
CA PHE A 38 -66.70 -124.79 -114.25
C PHE A 38 -67.33 -123.66 -113.42
N ARG A 39 -68.66 -123.52 -113.49
CA ARG A 39 -69.38 -122.53 -112.68
C ARG A 39 -69.23 -122.81 -111.19
N THR A 40 -69.42 -124.06 -110.76
CA THR A 40 -69.25 -124.41 -109.34
C THR A 40 -67.83 -124.12 -108.89
N ARG A 41 -66.81 -124.48 -109.70
CA ARG A 41 -65.39 -124.26 -109.38
C ARG A 41 -65.06 -122.77 -109.21
N TYR A 42 -65.57 -121.90 -110.08
CA TYR A 42 -65.38 -120.45 -110.00
C TYR A 42 -65.93 -119.87 -108.70
N TYR A 43 -67.19 -120.19 -108.34
CA TYR A 43 -67.79 -119.67 -107.12
C TYR A 43 -67.12 -120.24 -105.86
N THR A 44 -66.74 -121.52 -105.84
CA THR A 44 -65.94 -122.04 -104.72
C THR A 44 -64.58 -121.35 -104.58
N HIS A 45 -63.88 -121.03 -105.68
CA HIS A 45 -62.62 -120.28 -105.59
C HIS A 45 -62.85 -118.87 -105.07
N ARG A 46 -63.92 -118.21 -105.52
CA ARG A 46 -64.29 -116.88 -105.04
C ARG A 46 -64.61 -116.90 -103.54
N ASP A 47 -65.41 -117.85 -103.10
CA ASP A 47 -65.79 -117.99 -101.69
C ASP A 47 -64.56 -118.29 -100.81
N ILE A 48 -63.64 -119.15 -101.27
CA ILE A 48 -62.37 -119.42 -100.56
C ILE A 48 -61.51 -118.15 -100.46
N LEU A 49 -61.42 -117.36 -101.53
CA LEU A 49 -60.67 -116.10 -101.52
C LEU A 49 -61.32 -115.05 -100.62
N GLU A 50 -62.65 -114.97 -100.62
CA GLU A 50 -63.42 -114.02 -99.80
C GLU A 50 -63.31 -114.37 -98.30
N ILE A 51 -63.42 -115.66 -97.96
CA ILE A 51 -63.17 -116.17 -96.59
C ILE A 51 -61.70 -115.96 -96.20
N GLY A 52 -60.76 -116.23 -97.10
CA GLY A 52 -59.33 -116.01 -96.87
C GLY A 52 -58.99 -114.55 -96.60
N ALA A 53 -59.56 -113.62 -97.38
CA ALA A 53 -59.43 -112.18 -97.18
C ALA A 53 -60.03 -111.74 -95.84
N HIS A 54 -61.20 -112.26 -95.46
CA HIS A 54 -61.82 -111.94 -94.17
C HIS A 54 -60.98 -112.43 -92.99
N ILE A 55 -60.47 -113.67 -93.04
CA ILE A 55 -59.59 -114.21 -92.00
C ILE A 55 -58.30 -113.40 -91.91
N GLN A 56 -57.72 -113.01 -93.05
CA GLN A 56 -56.51 -112.19 -93.08
C GLN A 56 -56.75 -110.78 -92.51
N GLN A 57 -57.90 -110.17 -92.82
CA GLN A 57 -58.31 -108.88 -92.29
C GLN A 57 -58.49 -108.94 -90.77
N GLU A 58 -59.24 -109.93 -90.25
CA GLU A 58 -59.39 -110.11 -88.80
C GLU A 58 -58.06 -110.35 -88.08
N GLN A 59 -57.14 -111.11 -88.71
CA GLN A 59 -55.80 -111.31 -88.15
C GLN A 59 -54.97 -110.03 -88.17
N HIS A 60 -55.14 -109.18 -89.18
CA HIS A 60 -54.48 -107.88 -89.25
C HIS A 60 -55.00 -106.94 -88.16
N GLU A 61 -56.32 -106.82 -88.02
CA GLU A 61 -56.97 -105.98 -86.99
C GLU A 61 -56.59 -106.42 -85.58
N LYS A 62 -56.58 -107.73 -85.30
CA LYS A 62 -56.11 -108.26 -84.00
C LYS A 62 -54.65 -107.88 -83.73
N LYS A 63 -53.77 -108.00 -84.74
CA LYS A 63 -52.35 -107.59 -84.60
C LYS A 63 -52.20 -106.09 -84.42
N GLU A 64 -53.00 -105.28 -85.11
CA GLU A 64 -52.98 -103.81 -84.96
C GLU A 64 -53.43 -103.39 -83.55
N VAL A 65 -54.47 -104.03 -83.00
CA VAL A 65 -54.90 -103.78 -81.61
C VAL A 65 -53.80 -104.17 -80.62
N GLU A 66 -53.18 -105.35 -80.78
CA GLU A 66 -52.06 -105.76 -79.92
C GLU A 66 -50.85 -104.81 -80.01
N ILE A 67 -50.55 -104.30 -81.22
CA ILE A 67 -49.49 -103.30 -81.42
C ILE A 67 -49.87 -101.98 -80.73
N GLN A 68 -51.12 -101.54 -80.87
CA GLN A 68 -51.60 -100.31 -80.27
C GLN A 68 -51.59 -100.40 -78.73
N GLU A 69 -52.03 -101.52 -78.15
CA GLU A 69 -51.97 -101.77 -76.71
C GLU A 69 -50.52 -101.74 -76.20
N ARG A 70 -49.56 -102.34 -76.93
CA ARG A 70 -48.13 -102.27 -76.57
C ARG A 70 -47.59 -100.86 -76.66
N ILE A 71 -48.00 -100.09 -77.67
CA ILE A 71 -47.60 -98.68 -77.82
C ILE A 71 -48.16 -97.86 -76.65
N GLU A 72 -49.43 -98.00 -76.30
CA GLU A 72 -50.03 -97.26 -75.19
C GLU A 72 -49.41 -97.65 -73.83
N LYS A 73 -49.11 -98.93 -73.62
CA LYS A 73 -48.39 -99.38 -72.43
C LYS A 73 -46.98 -98.76 -72.36
N MET A 74 -46.24 -98.78 -73.46
CA MET A 74 -44.91 -98.16 -73.53
C MET A 74 -44.96 -96.65 -73.32
N LYS A 75 -45.97 -95.95 -73.88
CA LYS A 75 -46.19 -94.52 -73.62
C LYS A 75 -46.46 -94.24 -72.15
N ALA A 76 -47.30 -95.03 -71.50
CA ALA A 76 -47.60 -94.88 -70.07
C ALA A 76 -46.35 -95.10 -69.19
N GLU A 77 -45.57 -96.14 -69.48
CA GLU A 77 -44.29 -96.40 -68.80
C GLU A 77 -43.29 -95.25 -69.00
N LEU A 78 -43.15 -94.73 -70.23
CA LEU A 78 -42.29 -93.57 -70.52
C LEU A 78 -42.76 -92.30 -69.82
N LEU A 79 -44.08 -92.04 -69.77
CA LEU A 79 -44.63 -90.89 -69.05
C LEU A 79 -44.37 -91.01 -67.55
N SER A 80 -44.59 -92.19 -66.96
CA SER A 80 -44.30 -92.42 -65.54
C SER A 80 -42.82 -92.25 -65.22
N GLN A 81 -41.92 -92.74 -66.08
CA GLN A 81 -40.48 -92.52 -65.89
C GLN A 81 -40.11 -91.03 -66.00
N ALA A 82 -40.68 -90.31 -66.98
CA ALA A 82 -40.46 -88.88 -67.13
C ALA A 82 -41.00 -88.05 -65.95
N GLU A 83 -42.12 -88.48 -65.36
CA GLU A 83 -42.67 -87.87 -64.14
C GLU A 83 -41.75 -88.09 -62.94
N MET A 84 -41.26 -89.33 -62.73
CA MET A 84 -40.29 -89.62 -61.67
C MET A 84 -38.98 -88.83 -61.86
N ASP A 85 -38.42 -88.81 -63.07
CA ASP A 85 -37.18 -88.08 -63.36
C ASP A 85 -37.37 -86.56 -63.13
N LYS A 86 -38.56 -86.03 -63.45
CA LYS A 86 -38.92 -84.64 -63.18
C LYS A 86 -39.05 -84.37 -61.68
N GLU A 87 -39.71 -85.24 -60.93
CA GLU A 87 -39.82 -85.14 -59.47
C GLU A 87 -38.45 -85.18 -58.81
N ASP A 88 -37.59 -86.13 -59.18
CA ASP A 88 -36.22 -86.24 -58.70
C ASP A 88 -35.38 -84.99 -59.02
N ALA A 89 -35.52 -84.44 -60.24
CA ALA A 89 -34.85 -83.20 -60.63
C ALA A 89 -35.34 -81.99 -59.82
N VAL A 90 -36.65 -81.90 -59.56
CA VAL A 90 -37.24 -80.84 -58.73
C VAL A 90 -36.78 -80.97 -57.28
N ASP A 91 -36.82 -82.17 -56.71
CA ASP A 91 -36.37 -82.45 -55.35
C ASP A 91 -34.88 -82.14 -55.18
N LYS A 92 -34.05 -82.50 -56.17
CA LYS A 92 -32.64 -82.15 -56.19
C LYS A 92 -32.43 -80.63 -56.25
N ALA A 93 -33.15 -79.93 -57.14
CA ALA A 93 -33.09 -78.48 -57.24
C ALA A 93 -33.55 -77.77 -55.95
N LEU A 94 -34.59 -78.29 -55.29
CA LEU A 94 -35.07 -77.76 -54.00
C LEU A 94 -34.06 -77.98 -52.89
N LYS A 95 -33.45 -79.17 -52.80
CA LYS A 95 -32.39 -79.47 -51.82
C LYS A 95 -31.16 -78.59 -52.04
N GLU A 96 -30.73 -78.42 -53.29
CA GLU A 96 -29.61 -77.53 -53.64
C GLU A 96 -29.94 -76.06 -53.35
N ALA A 97 -31.14 -75.59 -53.68
CA ALA A 97 -31.59 -74.24 -53.37
C ALA A 97 -31.64 -73.98 -51.86
N ALA A 98 -32.17 -74.94 -51.08
CA ALA A 98 -32.20 -74.86 -49.62
C ALA A 98 -30.79 -74.87 -49.01
N ALA A 99 -29.88 -75.70 -49.53
CA ALA A 99 -28.48 -75.74 -49.08
C ALA A 99 -27.77 -74.41 -49.39
N ASN A 100 -27.88 -73.91 -50.62
CA ASN A 100 -27.30 -72.62 -51.02
C ASN A 100 -27.87 -71.45 -50.20
N HIS A 101 -29.19 -71.43 -49.97
CA HIS A 101 -29.81 -70.43 -49.11
C HIS A 101 -29.29 -70.51 -47.67
N SER A 102 -29.15 -71.72 -47.12
CA SER A 102 -28.64 -71.91 -45.75
C SER A 102 -27.20 -71.41 -45.59
N VAL A 103 -26.34 -71.67 -46.59
CA VAL A 103 -24.96 -71.17 -46.64
C VAL A 103 -24.95 -69.65 -46.74
N PHE A 104 -25.75 -69.08 -47.64
CA PHE A 104 -25.86 -67.62 -47.80
C PHE A 104 -26.33 -66.93 -46.51
N VAL A 105 -27.33 -67.50 -45.84
CA VAL A 105 -27.84 -66.97 -44.55
C VAL A 105 -26.77 -67.06 -43.46
N GLN A 106 -25.99 -68.15 -43.40
CA GLN A 106 -24.89 -68.27 -42.44
C GLN A 106 -23.79 -67.24 -42.72
N ASP A 107 -23.39 -67.07 -43.98
CA ASP A 107 -22.40 -66.08 -44.38
C ASP A 107 -22.84 -64.65 -44.05
N LEU A 108 -24.11 -64.31 -44.31
CA LEU A 108 -24.68 -63.03 -43.93
C LEU A 108 -24.66 -62.83 -42.41
N LYS A 109 -25.06 -63.84 -41.62
CA LYS A 109 -24.98 -63.77 -40.15
C LYS A 109 -23.55 -63.55 -39.66
N GLN A 110 -22.57 -64.19 -40.29
CA GLN A 110 -21.16 -63.99 -39.93
C GLN A 110 -20.66 -62.59 -40.30
N LYS A 111 -21.01 -62.06 -41.48
CA LYS A 111 -20.64 -60.70 -41.92
C LYS A 111 -21.27 -59.64 -41.00
N LEU A 112 -22.58 -59.71 -40.79
CA LEU A 112 -23.29 -58.82 -39.87
C LEU A 112 -22.75 -58.93 -38.44
N GLY A 113 -22.43 -60.14 -37.98
CA GLY A 113 -21.83 -60.36 -36.66
C GLY A 113 -20.43 -59.75 -36.53
N LYS A 114 -19.63 -59.70 -37.62
CA LYS A 114 -18.33 -59.01 -37.64
C LYS A 114 -18.50 -57.50 -37.64
N GLU A 115 -19.34 -56.96 -38.52
CA GLU A 115 -19.64 -55.52 -38.60
C GLU A 115 -20.18 -54.99 -37.27
N LEU A 116 -21.16 -55.67 -36.67
CA LEU A 116 -21.71 -55.30 -35.38
C LEU A 116 -20.64 -55.29 -34.28
N ARG A 117 -19.71 -56.26 -34.28
CA ARG A 117 -18.59 -56.26 -33.31
C ARG A 117 -17.65 -55.09 -33.51
N GLU A 118 -17.33 -54.72 -34.75
CA GLU A 118 -16.46 -53.59 -35.04
C GLU A 118 -17.13 -52.25 -34.70
N GLU A 119 -18.41 -52.08 -35.04
CA GLU A 119 -19.17 -50.87 -34.66
C GLU A 119 -19.33 -50.75 -33.14
N VAL A 120 -19.57 -51.87 -32.43
CA VAL A 120 -19.58 -51.87 -30.95
C VAL A 120 -18.21 -51.51 -30.38
N LYS A 121 -17.10 -51.96 -30.99
CA LYS A 121 -15.74 -51.56 -30.55
C LYS A 121 -15.49 -50.07 -30.79
N LYS A 122 -15.86 -49.54 -31.95
CA LYS A 122 -15.74 -48.11 -32.27
C LYS A 122 -16.56 -47.26 -31.30
N ALA A 123 -17.83 -47.59 -31.11
CA ALA A 123 -18.70 -46.89 -30.17
C ALA A 123 -18.16 -46.94 -28.72
N LYS A 124 -17.58 -48.08 -28.30
CA LYS A 124 -16.92 -48.18 -26.98
C LYS A 124 -15.68 -47.30 -26.89
N ALA A 125 -14.86 -47.25 -27.94
CA ALA A 125 -13.66 -46.41 -27.98
C ALA A 125 -14.03 -44.92 -27.96
N GLU A 126 -15.02 -44.50 -28.76
CA GLU A 126 -15.54 -43.13 -28.78
C GLU A 126 -16.12 -42.74 -27.41
N MET A 127 -16.89 -43.65 -26.79
CA MET A 127 -17.41 -43.43 -25.43
C MET A 127 -16.28 -43.27 -24.41
N GLN A 128 -15.23 -44.11 -24.48
CA GLN A 128 -14.08 -43.99 -23.59
C GLN A 128 -13.35 -42.66 -23.77
N GLN A 129 -13.09 -42.25 -25.01
CA GLN A 129 -12.48 -40.96 -25.32
C GLN A 129 -13.31 -39.79 -24.81
N TYR A 130 -14.63 -39.82 -25.06
CA TYR A 130 -15.54 -38.80 -24.56
C TYR A 130 -15.49 -38.69 -23.03
N MET A 131 -15.52 -39.84 -22.34
CA MET A 131 -15.41 -39.85 -20.88
C MET A 131 -14.07 -39.26 -20.44
N GLU A 132 -12.95 -39.67 -21.02
CA GLU A 132 -11.62 -39.12 -20.70
C GLU A 132 -11.55 -37.60 -20.91
N ASP A 133 -12.16 -37.08 -21.97
CA ASP A 133 -12.17 -35.65 -22.26
C ASP A 133 -13.08 -34.86 -21.31
N GLU A 134 -14.22 -35.41 -20.89
CA GLU A 134 -15.04 -34.83 -19.82
C GLU A 134 -14.28 -34.84 -18.48
N TRP A 135 -13.59 -35.94 -18.17
CA TRP A 135 -12.75 -36.04 -16.97
C TRP A 135 -11.63 -35.00 -16.97
N LYS A 136 -10.93 -34.81 -18.09
CA LYS A 136 -9.91 -33.75 -18.23
C LYS A 136 -10.51 -32.36 -18.06
N ARG A 137 -11.65 -32.08 -18.69
CA ARG A 137 -12.31 -30.77 -18.58
C ARG A 137 -12.73 -30.46 -17.14
N GLU A 138 -13.29 -31.42 -16.41
CA GLU A 138 -13.64 -31.21 -15.00
C GLU A 138 -12.40 -31.06 -14.11
N ALA A 139 -11.35 -31.84 -14.37
CA ALA A 139 -10.07 -31.73 -13.65
C ALA A 139 -9.43 -30.34 -13.86
N GLU A 140 -9.31 -29.88 -15.10
CA GLU A 140 -8.79 -28.55 -15.44
C GLU A 140 -9.64 -27.43 -14.81
N ALA A 141 -10.97 -27.55 -14.86
CA ALA A 141 -11.85 -26.58 -14.21
C ALA A 141 -11.68 -26.58 -12.69
N ALA A 142 -11.49 -27.74 -12.06
CA ALA A 142 -11.21 -27.85 -10.64
C ALA A 142 -9.85 -27.23 -10.27
N GLU A 143 -8.81 -27.48 -11.06
CA GLU A 143 -7.48 -26.89 -10.88
C GLU A 143 -7.52 -25.37 -11.01
N GLN A 144 -8.22 -24.83 -12.02
CA GLN A 144 -8.39 -23.38 -12.18
C GLN A 144 -9.11 -22.75 -10.99
N ARG A 145 -10.19 -23.39 -10.50
CA ARG A 145 -10.90 -22.94 -9.29
C ARG A 145 -9.98 -22.95 -8.06
N MET A 146 -9.15 -23.97 -7.90
CA MET A 146 -8.18 -24.03 -6.80
C MET A 146 -7.08 -22.98 -6.94
N ALA A 147 -6.52 -22.81 -8.14
CA ALA A 147 -5.48 -21.81 -8.42
C ALA A 147 -5.98 -20.39 -8.14
N HIS A 148 -7.21 -20.07 -8.57
CA HIS A 148 -7.84 -18.78 -8.28
C HIS A 148 -8.01 -18.56 -6.77
N ARG A 149 -8.52 -19.57 -6.03
CA ARG A 149 -8.67 -19.49 -4.56
C ARG A 149 -7.32 -19.29 -3.86
N LEU A 150 -6.28 -20.00 -4.29
CA LEU A 150 -4.93 -19.84 -3.76
C LEU A 150 -4.39 -18.44 -4.04
N GLN A 151 -4.59 -17.91 -5.25
CA GLN A 151 -4.18 -16.56 -5.59
C GLN A 151 -4.91 -15.51 -4.72
N CYS A 152 -6.23 -15.63 -4.56
CA CYS A 152 -7.00 -14.76 -3.67
C CYS A 152 -6.45 -14.80 -2.23
N ALA A 153 -6.26 -15.99 -1.66
CA ALA A 153 -5.72 -16.15 -0.32
C ALA A 153 -4.30 -15.55 -0.16
N LEU A 154 -3.43 -15.70 -1.17
CA LEU A 154 -2.11 -15.07 -1.18
C LEU A 154 -2.20 -13.54 -1.21
N THR A 155 -3.09 -12.97 -2.02
CA THR A 155 -3.30 -11.51 -2.07
C THR A 155 -3.88 -10.96 -0.77
N GLU A 156 -4.80 -11.68 -0.13
CA GLU A 156 -5.35 -11.33 1.17
C GLU A 156 -4.29 -11.37 2.26
N CYS A 157 -3.49 -12.44 2.33
CA CYS A 157 -2.38 -12.56 3.27
C CYS A 157 -1.34 -11.45 3.06
N ALA A 158 -1.00 -11.12 1.80
CA ALA A 158 -0.10 -10.01 1.50
C ALA A 158 -0.67 -8.67 1.98
N ARG A 159 -1.98 -8.43 1.79
CA ARG A 159 -2.68 -7.24 2.28
C ARG A 159 -2.67 -7.16 3.80
N GLU A 160 -2.98 -8.26 4.49
CA GLU A 160 -2.97 -8.34 5.95
C GLU A 160 -1.56 -8.11 6.51
N LYS A 161 -0.53 -8.70 5.91
CA LYS A 161 0.87 -8.46 6.25
C LYS A 161 1.23 -6.97 6.12
N MET A 162 0.84 -6.32 5.02
CA MET A 162 1.10 -4.88 4.84
C MET A 162 0.39 -4.04 5.90
N GLN A 163 -0.87 -4.36 6.22
CA GLN A 163 -1.63 -3.67 7.28
C GLN A 163 -0.99 -3.87 8.66
N ALA A 164 -0.57 -5.10 8.99
CA ALA A 164 0.11 -5.40 10.25
C ALA A 164 1.44 -4.64 10.37
N VAL A 165 2.26 -4.63 9.31
CA VAL A 165 3.53 -3.87 9.28
C VAL A 165 3.28 -2.36 9.38
N ALA A 166 2.27 -1.83 8.69
CA ALA A 166 1.93 -0.41 8.77
C ALA A 166 1.48 -0.02 10.19
N LYS A 167 0.68 -0.87 10.85
CA LYS A 167 0.26 -0.67 12.24
C LYS A 167 1.45 -0.71 13.20
N ALA A 168 2.32 -1.72 13.08
CA ALA A 168 3.52 -1.84 13.89
C ALA A 168 4.46 -0.63 13.72
N ARG A 169 4.68 -0.17 12.48
CA ARG A 169 5.48 1.04 12.20
C ARG A 169 4.85 2.31 12.78
N LYS A 170 3.52 2.41 12.80
CA LYS A 170 2.83 3.55 13.41
C LYS A 170 3.03 3.55 14.92
N GLU A 171 2.86 2.39 15.57
CA GLU A 171 3.10 2.21 17.00
C GLU A 171 4.57 2.49 17.37
N GLU A 172 5.53 2.02 16.57
CA GLU A 172 6.97 2.31 16.73
C GLU A 172 7.26 3.82 16.63
N ARG A 173 6.69 4.51 15.64
CA ARG A 173 6.84 5.97 15.51
C ARG A 173 6.23 6.72 16.69
N GLU A 174 5.05 6.33 17.14
CA GLU A 174 4.41 6.93 18.31
C GLU A 174 5.23 6.70 19.58
N ALA A 175 5.80 5.50 19.76
CA ALA A 175 6.70 5.20 20.87
C ALA A 175 7.99 6.03 20.80
N ALA A 176 8.61 6.12 19.63
CA ALA A 176 9.82 6.92 19.40
C ALA A 176 9.56 8.42 19.66
N LEU A 177 8.41 8.95 19.24
CA LEU A 177 8.03 10.33 19.52
C LEU A 177 7.79 10.58 21.01
N LYS A 178 7.12 9.65 21.71
CA LYS A 178 6.93 9.74 23.16
C LYS A 178 8.26 9.71 23.91
N GLU A 179 9.18 8.84 23.51
CA GLU A 179 10.50 8.72 24.12
C GLU A 179 11.37 9.95 23.83
N ALA A 180 11.37 10.44 22.59
CA ALA A 180 12.06 11.69 22.25
C ALA A 180 11.50 12.88 23.05
N ALA A 181 10.18 12.96 23.23
CA ALA A 181 9.56 14.00 24.07
C ALA A 181 9.93 13.85 25.55
N ARG A 182 10.05 12.61 26.06
CA ARG A 182 10.51 12.33 27.42
C ARG A 182 11.95 12.81 27.63
N GLN A 183 12.85 12.42 26.73
CA GLN A 183 14.24 12.86 26.74
C GLN A 183 14.37 14.38 26.63
N HIS A 184 13.59 15.01 25.75
CA HIS A 184 13.59 16.46 25.62
C HIS A 184 13.17 17.16 26.92
N ARG A 185 12.15 16.63 27.63
CA ARG A 185 11.74 17.15 28.94
C ARG A 185 12.82 16.96 30.00
N GLU A 186 13.47 15.80 30.04
CA GLU A 186 14.57 15.52 30.96
C GLU A 186 15.74 16.47 30.73
N HIS A 187 16.15 16.68 29.48
CA HIS A 187 17.19 17.66 29.14
C HIS A 187 16.80 19.10 29.49
N LEU A 188 15.55 19.50 29.24
CA LEU A 188 15.05 20.81 29.66
C LEU A 188 15.09 20.99 31.17
N GLN A 189 14.82 19.93 31.94
CA GLN A 189 14.87 19.97 33.39
C GLN A 189 16.31 20.05 33.89
N GLN A 190 17.22 19.23 33.34
CA GLN A 190 18.65 19.31 33.64
C GLN A 190 19.22 20.70 33.34
N LEU A 191 18.89 21.28 32.19
CA LEU A 191 19.33 22.62 31.83
C LEU A 191 18.81 23.69 32.79
N LYS A 192 17.58 23.55 33.30
CA LYS A 192 17.05 24.45 34.34
C LYS A 192 17.79 24.29 35.66
N GLU A 193 18.06 23.06 36.08
CA GLU A 193 18.81 22.77 37.32
C GLU A 193 20.23 23.33 37.22
N GLU A 194 20.93 23.11 36.10
CA GLU A 194 22.25 23.69 35.81
C GLU A 194 22.20 25.23 35.80
N SER A 195 21.18 25.82 35.18
CA SER A 195 20.98 27.28 35.17
C SER A 195 20.78 27.84 36.57
N MET A 196 19.95 27.21 37.41
CA MET A 196 19.74 27.66 38.80
C MET A 196 21.04 27.56 39.61
N LEU A 197 21.79 26.46 39.47
CA LEU A 197 23.08 26.31 40.15
C LEU A 197 24.09 27.37 39.70
N ALA A 198 24.15 27.66 38.39
CA ALA A 198 25.00 28.72 37.86
C ALA A 198 24.59 30.10 38.41
N GLU A 199 23.30 30.42 38.42
CA GLU A 199 22.77 31.66 39.00
C GLU A 199 23.11 31.79 40.49
N GLU A 200 22.96 30.72 41.28
CA GLU A 200 23.35 30.71 42.68
C GLU A 200 24.85 30.97 42.88
N LEU A 201 25.70 30.35 42.05
CA LEU A 201 27.15 30.56 42.07
C LEU A 201 27.49 32.02 41.70
N TYR A 202 26.87 32.57 40.66
CA TYR A 202 27.05 33.97 40.29
C TYR A 202 26.57 34.91 41.41
N HIS A 203 25.44 34.62 42.04
CA HIS A 203 24.92 35.44 43.13
C HIS A 203 25.87 35.44 44.33
N LYS A 204 26.37 34.26 44.74
CA LYS A 204 27.38 34.13 45.79
C LYS A 204 28.67 34.89 45.45
N SER A 205 29.13 34.78 44.21
CA SER A 205 30.32 35.50 43.73
C SER A 205 30.13 37.02 43.77
N ILE A 206 28.97 37.52 43.33
CA ILE A 206 28.62 38.95 43.39
C ILE A 206 28.52 39.43 44.83
N GLU A 207 27.90 38.67 45.72
CA GLU A 207 27.83 39.03 47.14
C GLU A 207 29.21 39.11 47.79
N GLN A 208 30.10 38.16 47.48
CA GLN A 208 31.47 38.18 47.96
C GLN A 208 32.21 39.41 47.43
N LEU A 209 32.12 39.68 46.12
CA LEU A 209 32.72 40.86 45.50
C LEU A 209 32.19 42.16 46.12
N LYS A 210 30.88 42.22 46.43
CA LYS A 210 30.28 43.38 47.11
C LYS A 210 30.88 43.58 48.50
N LYS A 211 31.08 42.51 49.28
CA LYS A 211 31.73 42.58 50.59
C LYS A 211 33.18 43.05 50.48
N GLU A 212 33.94 42.50 49.53
CA GLU A 212 35.32 42.90 49.24
C GLU A 212 35.41 44.38 48.85
N LYS A 213 34.54 44.85 47.94
CA LYS A 213 34.50 46.26 47.53
C LYS A 213 34.06 47.20 48.67
N CYS A 214 33.10 46.80 49.50
CA CYS A 214 32.77 47.57 50.70
C CYS A 214 33.96 47.66 51.65
N HIS A 215 34.73 46.59 51.81
CA HIS A 215 35.94 46.60 52.64
C HIS A 215 37.02 47.52 52.06
N GLU A 216 37.29 47.44 50.75
CA GLU A 216 38.21 48.34 50.05
C GLU A 216 37.80 49.81 50.21
N ILE A 217 36.50 50.13 50.05
CA ILE A 217 35.97 51.50 50.23
C ILE A 217 36.18 51.96 51.68
N ASN A 218 35.91 51.12 52.67
CA ASN A 218 36.11 51.48 54.07
C ASN A 218 37.58 51.76 54.38
N ILE A 219 38.51 50.93 53.85
CA ILE A 219 39.95 51.17 53.97
C ILE A 219 40.33 52.51 53.33
N ALA A 220 39.84 52.79 52.11
CA ALA A 220 40.10 54.05 51.42
C ALA A 220 39.57 55.25 52.21
N LEU A 221 38.35 55.16 52.76
CA LEU A 221 37.76 56.20 53.61
C LEU A 221 38.59 56.43 54.88
N ASP A 222 39.06 55.37 55.52
CA ASP A 222 39.90 55.48 56.72
C ASP A 222 41.27 56.10 56.41
N ILE A 223 41.86 55.77 55.26
CA ILE A 223 43.08 56.43 54.76
C ILE A 223 42.81 57.92 54.54
N THR A 224 41.79 58.28 53.78
CA THR A 224 41.44 59.69 53.51
C THR A 224 41.13 60.46 54.78
N LYS A 225 40.43 59.86 55.77
CA LYS A 225 40.20 60.49 57.07
C LYS A 225 41.50 60.76 57.82
N LYS A 226 42.41 59.79 57.86
CA LYS A 226 43.73 59.96 58.50
C LYS A 226 44.57 61.00 57.79
N GLU A 227 44.58 61.01 56.45
CA GLU A 227 45.28 62.02 55.66
C GLU A 227 44.72 63.43 55.93
N ASN A 228 43.39 63.58 55.93
CA ASN A 228 42.75 64.85 56.28
C ASN A 228 43.09 65.27 57.71
N GLN A 229 43.08 64.35 58.68
CA GLN A 229 43.46 64.66 60.06
C GLN A 229 44.91 65.13 60.16
N ILE A 230 45.83 64.42 59.50
CA ILE A 230 47.26 64.80 59.42
C ILE A 230 47.40 66.18 58.77
N GLU A 231 46.67 66.45 57.68
CA GLU A 231 46.72 67.74 56.98
C GLU A 231 46.17 68.86 57.87
N THR A 232 45.07 68.64 58.59
CA THR A 232 44.55 69.61 59.56
C THR A 232 45.52 69.84 60.73
N GLU A 233 46.20 68.79 61.21
CA GLU A 233 47.23 68.92 62.25
C GLU A 233 48.47 69.68 61.75
N LYS A 234 48.88 69.48 60.49
CA LYS A 234 49.94 70.27 59.86
C LYS A 234 49.53 71.73 59.74
N GLN A 235 48.34 72.01 59.20
CA GLN A 235 47.81 73.37 59.10
C GLN A 235 47.71 74.04 60.48
N LEU A 236 47.25 73.32 61.50
CA LEU A 236 47.21 73.81 62.88
C LEU A 236 48.61 74.17 63.38
N LYS A 237 49.61 73.29 63.20
CA LYS A 237 51.00 73.55 63.60
C LYS A 237 51.60 74.73 62.84
N GLU A 238 51.32 74.85 61.54
CA GLU A 238 51.77 76.01 60.74
C GLU A 238 51.16 77.31 61.28
N VAL A 239 49.84 77.33 61.56
CA VAL A 239 49.17 78.48 62.18
C VAL A 239 49.73 78.78 63.58
N GLU A 240 49.98 77.77 64.41
CA GLU A 240 50.61 77.95 65.72
C GLU A 240 52.00 78.58 65.60
N THR A 241 52.84 78.13 64.66
CA THR A 241 54.16 78.74 64.44
C THR A 241 54.06 80.18 63.97
N LEU A 242 53.13 80.49 63.05
CA LEU A 242 52.88 81.87 62.61
C LEU A 242 52.41 82.76 63.77
N HIS A 243 51.48 82.26 64.59
CA HIS A 243 51.04 82.96 65.80
C HIS A 243 52.18 83.18 66.79
N LEU A 244 53.04 82.18 67.04
CA LEU A 244 54.21 82.33 67.91
C LEU A 244 55.19 83.39 67.39
N ASP A 245 55.45 83.40 66.08
CA ASP A 245 56.29 84.42 65.43
C ASP A 245 55.68 85.82 65.53
N GLU A 246 54.36 85.95 65.41
CA GLU A 246 53.64 87.21 65.62
C GLU A 246 53.71 87.67 67.09
N LEU A 247 53.53 86.75 68.03
CA LEU A 247 53.62 87.02 69.46
C LEU A 247 55.05 87.46 69.84
N GLU A 248 56.08 86.85 69.25
CA GLU A 248 57.46 87.27 69.45
C GLU A 248 57.72 88.68 68.88
N LYS A 249 57.21 89.01 67.69
CA LYS A 249 57.27 90.38 67.15
C LYS A 249 56.61 91.38 68.09
N VAL A 250 55.41 91.06 68.59
CA VAL A 250 54.70 91.91 69.55
C VAL A 250 55.50 92.06 70.84
N MET A 251 56.08 90.98 71.39
CA MET A 251 56.95 91.03 72.57
C MET A 251 58.18 91.92 72.35
N VAL A 252 58.80 91.87 71.17
CA VAL A 252 59.92 92.76 70.83
C VAL A 252 59.47 94.22 70.79
N THR A 253 58.32 94.52 70.17
CA THR A 253 57.77 95.88 70.16
C THR A 253 57.39 96.38 71.56
N LEU A 254 56.83 95.51 72.40
CA LEU A 254 56.48 95.82 73.78
C LEU A 254 57.74 96.14 74.59
N LYS A 255 58.79 95.30 74.52
CA LYS A 255 60.08 95.59 75.19
C LYS A 255 60.69 96.91 74.73
N ALA A 256 60.64 97.21 73.44
CA ALA A 256 61.12 98.49 72.92
C ALA A 256 60.29 99.68 73.46
N ALA A 257 58.97 99.53 73.56
CA ALA A 257 58.10 100.52 74.18
C ALA A 257 58.37 100.67 75.70
N GLU A 258 58.58 99.58 76.43
CA GLU A 258 58.95 99.59 77.85
C GLU A 258 60.30 100.29 78.08
N GLU A 259 61.29 100.07 77.21
CA GLU A 259 62.57 100.80 77.24
C GLU A 259 62.37 102.30 76.95
N GLN A 260 61.50 102.65 76.01
CA GLN A 260 61.12 104.05 75.78
C GLN A 260 60.45 104.66 77.00
N VAL A 261 59.54 103.94 77.66
CA VAL A 261 58.92 104.40 78.90
C VAL A 261 59.98 104.58 79.98
N LYS A 262 60.88 103.61 80.20
CA LYS A 262 61.98 103.74 81.19
C LYS A 262 62.88 104.95 80.91
N THR A 263 63.24 105.20 79.66
CA THR A 263 64.07 106.37 79.29
C THR A 263 63.32 107.68 79.47
N LEU A 264 62.03 107.74 79.18
CA LEU A 264 61.18 108.90 79.47
C LEU A 264 61.04 109.14 80.98
N THR A 265 60.83 108.09 81.77
CA THR A 265 60.76 108.17 83.24
C THR A 265 62.07 108.71 83.82
N GLN A 266 63.23 108.22 83.37
CA GLN A 266 64.53 108.74 83.79
C GLN A 266 64.75 110.21 83.37
N LYS A 267 64.23 110.64 82.21
CA LYS A 267 64.27 112.06 81.81
C LYS A 267 63.38 112.92 82.69
N LEU A 268 62.18 112.43 83.04
CA LEU A 268 61.25 113.11 83.93
C LEU A 268 61.83 113.25 85.35
N GLU A 269 62.48 112.21 85.87
CA GLU A 269 63.17 112.22 87.15
C GLU A 269 64.26 113.31 87.16
N LYS A 270 65.14 113.33 86.15
CA LYS A 270 66.15 114.40 86.00
C LYS A 270 65.55 115.79 85.89
N MET A 271 64.45 115.97 85.15
CA MET A 271 63.75 117.25 85.04
C MET A 271 63.09 117.67 86.37
N THR A 272 62.64 116.71 87.16
CA THR A 272 62.07 116.92 88.50
C THR A 272 63.15 117.32 89.48
N ASP A 273 64.29 116.63 89.51
CA ASP A 273 65.45 117.00 90.31
C ASP A 273 65.95 118.42 89.95
N TRP A 274 65.97 118.76 88.66
CA TRP A 274 66.38 120.08 88.20
C TRP A 274 65.40 121.17 88.63
N LYS A 275 64.10 120.88 88.57
CA LYS A 275 63.05 121.76 89.08
C LYS A 275 63.20 121.95 90.59
N ASP A 276 63.42 120.90 91.36
CA ASP A 276 63.54 120.96 92.82
C ASP A 276 64.82 121.71 93.24
N SER A 277 65.94 121.49 92.53
CA SER A 277 67.18 122.25 92.71
C SER A 277 66.95 123.75 92.47
N LEU A 278 66.30 124.12 91.36
CA LEU A 278 65.91 125.51 91.07
C LEU A 278 64.97 126.09 92.13
N GLU A 279 64.01 125.32 92.61
CA GLU A 279 63.09 125.76 93.67
C GLU A 279 63.86 126.03 94.98
N THR A 280 64.85 125.18 95.32
CA THR A 280 65.71 125.42 96.50
C THR A 280 66.60 126.66 96.35
N GLU A 281 67.14 126.93 95.16
CA GLU A 281 67.91 128.16 94.90
C GLU A 281 67.03 129.42 94.98
N ILE A 282 65.82 129.38 94.42
CA ILE A 282 64.83 130.46 94.54
C ILE A 282 64.45 130.69 96.01
N GLN A 283 64.26 129.62 96.79
CA GLN A 283 63.96 129.70 98.22
C GLN A 283 65.15 130.27 99.02
N ALA A 284 66.38 129.87 98.70
CA ALA A 284 67.60 130.42 99.32
C ALA A 284 67.79 131.91 98.99
N THR A 285 67.53 132.29 97.75
CA THR A 285 67.55 133.68 97.30
C THR A 285 66.45 134.50 97.97
N ARG A 286 65.25 133.94 98.16
CA ARG A 286 64.20 134.55 98.98
C ARG A 286 64.66 134.81 100.41
N GLN A 287 65.26 133.81 101.06
CA GLN A 287 65.74 133.96 102.43
C GLN A 287 66.86 135.01 102.56
N SER A 288 67.72 135.15 101.54
CA SER A 288 68.76 136.18 101.55
C SER A 288 68.19 137.59 101.35
N PHE A 289 67.22 137.76 100.44
CA PHE A 289 66.48 139.02 100.29
C PHE A 289 65.70 139.37 101.56
N GLN A 290 65.04 138.40 102.20
CA GLN A 290 64.34 138.62 103.45
C GLN A 290 65.31 139.07 104.56
N LYS A 291 66.46 138.41 104.71
CA LYS A 291 67.52 138.83 105.65
C LYS A 291 68.04 140.23 105.37
N TYR A 292 68.18 140.61 104.09
CA TYR A 292 68.59 141.97 103.71
C TYR A 292 67.53 143.02 104.06
N ILE A 293 66.25 142.73 103.81
CA ILE A 293 65.13 143.60 104.17
C ILE A 293 65.09 143.80 105.70
N ASP A 294 65.18 142.71 106.46
CA ASP A 294 65.15 142.72 107.93
C ASP A 294 66.34 143.51 108.52
N ALA A 295 67.53 143.42 107.91
CA ALA A 295 68.73 144.12 108.36
C ALA A 295 68.73 145.62 108.02
N THR A 296 68.14 146.01 106.88
CA THR A 296 68.19 147.40 106.38
C THR A 296 67.04 148.25 106.94
N PHE A 297 65.90 147.62 107.27
CA PHE A 297 64.70 148.29 107.72
C PHE A 297 64.13 147.63 109.00
N PRO A 298 64.76 147.82 110.17
CA PRO A 298 64.34 147.17 111.42
C PRO A 298 62.97 147.63 111.96
N ASN A 299 62.34 148.63 111.35
CA ASN A 299 61.01 149.13 111.71
C ASN A 299 59.88 148.53 110.84
N LEU A 300 60.20 147.62 109.91
CA LEU A 300 59.19 146.90 109.11
C LEU A 300 58.68 145.67 109.87
N SER A 301 57.35 145.54 109.93
CA SER A 301 56.67 144.40 110.53
C SER A 301 56.81 143.17 109.63
N PRO A 302 56.92 141.93 110.16
CA PRO A 302 56.96 140.73 109.34
C PRO A 302 55.75 140.69 108.38
N GLY A 303 56.02 140.57 107.07
CA GLY A 303 54.99 140.51 106.02
C GLY A 303 54.75 141.79 105.22
N GLN A 304 55.30 142.95 105.61
CA GLN A 304 55.11 144.20 104.85
C GLN A 304 55.91 144.25 103.52
N ALA A 305 56.90 143.38 103.33
CA ALA A 305 57.72 143.30 102.11
C ALA A 305 57.39 142.09 101.21
N ASP A 306 56.35 141.31 101.56
CA ASP A 306 56.00 140.05 100.88
C ASP A 306 55.49 140.24 99.44
N PHE A 307 55.13 141.47 99.04
CA PHE A 307 54.71 141.77 97.67
C PHE A 307 55.86 141.75 96.66
N ILE A 308 57.12 141.87 97.11
CA ILE A 308 58.29 141.90 96.22
C ILE A 308 58.57 140.50 95.64
N LEU A 309 58.23 139.42 96.36
CA LEU A 309 58.45 138.03 95.94
C LEU A 309 57.24 137.11 96.26
N PRO A 310 56.18 137.10 95.42
CA PRO A 310 54.94 136.35 95.65
C PRO A 310 55.16 134.84 95.83
N PHE A 311 54.53 134.21 96.82
CA PHE A 311 54.61 132.76 97.05
C PHE A 311 54.08 131.95 95.85
N ARG A 312 54.83 130.92 95.41
CA ARG A 312 54.29 129.92 94.48
C ARG A 312 53.56 128.82 95.28
N LYS A 313 52.41 128.38 94.77
CA LYS A 313 51.72 127.17 95.25
C LYS A 313 52.48 125.94 94.77
N ALA A 314 52.79 125.01 95.66
CA ALA A 314 53.34 123.71 95.29
C ALA A 314 52.35 122.98 94.36
N PHE A 315 52.89 122.29 93.35
CA PHE A 315 52.10 121.58 92.34
C PHE A 315 51.81 120.16 92.88
N GLU A 316 50.55 119.85 93.17
CA GLU A 316 50.09 118.48 93.47
C GLU A 316 49.71 117.78 92.16
N GLN A 317 50.39 116.68 91.83
CA GLN A 317 50.06 115.81 90.70
C GLN A 317 48.77 115.04 91.01
N LYS A 318 47.76 115.12 90.13
CA LYS A 318 46.59 114.24 90.13
C LYS A 318 46.89 113.03 89.24
N ASP A 319 47.06 111.87 89.85
CA ASP A 319 47.04 110.60 89.11
C ASP A 319 45.61 110.31 88.63
N THR A 320 45.48 109.83 87.39
CA THR A 320 44.24 109.29 86.81
C THR A 320 44.56 107.90 86.20
N PRO A 321 43.55 107.02 86.04
CA PRO A 321 43.51 105.69 86.64
C PRO A 321 43.66 104.56 85.61
N GLU A 322 43.89 103.34 86.12
CA GLU A 322 43.83 102.07 85.40
C GLU A 322 42.53 101.93 84.59
N GLU A 323 42.65 101.75 83.27
CA GLU A 323 41.56 101.26 82.43
C GLU A 323 41.65 99.74 82.28
N ALA A 324 40.47 99.16 82.42
CA ALA A 324 40.16 97.75 82.62
C ALA A 324 40.37 96.88 81.39
N GLU A 325 40.73 95.63 81.67
CA GLU A 325 40.61 94.47 80.79
C GLU A 325 39.18 94.37 80.25
N ASP A 326 39.04 94.27 78.92
CA ASP A 326 37.79 93.83 78.31
C ASP A 326 38.03 92.49 77.62
N SER A 327 37.27 91.51 78.09
CA SER A 327 37.34 90.10 77.77
C SER A 327 36.63 89.80 76.45
N ASP A 328 37.33 89.10 75.56
CA ASP A 328 36.79 88.45 74.38
C ASP A 328 35.69 87.42 74.72
N LYS A 329 34.67 87.35 73.87
CA LYS A 329 33.68 86.26 73.83
C LYS A 329 33.60 85.66 72.42
N GLU A 330 34.00 84.38 72.39
CA GLU A 330 33.66 83.24 71.53
C GLU A 330 33.88 83.33 70.01
#